data_AF-R7UFU2-F1
#
_entry.id   AF-R7UFU2-F1
#
_cell.length_a   1.000
_cell.length_b   1.000
_cell.length_c   1.000
_cell.angle_alpha   90.00
_cell.angle_beta   90.00
_cell.angle_gamma   90.00
#
_symmetry.space_group_name_H-M   'P 1'
#
loop_
_entity.id
_entity.type
_entity.pdbx_description
1 polymer ?
#
loop_
_entity_poly.entity_id
_entity_poly.type
_entity_poly.pdbx_seq_one_letter_code
_entity_poly.pdbx_strand_id
1 'polypeptide(L)'
;LKVACPVMLVRNLDQDAGLVNGARGKVEGFAPEAISVKFDNGQVAKISLFLFTKFNAQSRSVAASRQQFPLVLAYALTIHKAQGLELPAVEV
;
A
#
# COMPACT_ATOMS: atom_id res chain seq x y z
N LEU A 1 -4.34 -5.04 11.13
CA LEU A 1 -5.45 -4.95 10.15
C LEU A 1 -6.53 -5.94 10.55
N LYS A 2 -7.77 -5.75 10.11
CA LYS A 2 -8.87 -6.71 10.28
C LYS A 2 -9.57 -6.94 8.94
N VAL A 3 -10.30 -8.04 8.80
CA VAL A 3 -11.15 -8.27 7.63
C VAL A 3 -12.14 -7.09 7.47
N ALA A 4 -12.44 -6.74 6.23
CA ALA A 4 -13.29 -5.64 5.79
C ALA A 4 -12.75 -4.22 6.05
N CYS A 5 -11.57 -4.04 6.66
CA CYS A 5 -11.00 -2.69 6.81
C CYS A 5 -10.52 -2.14 5.46
N PRO A 6 -10.76 -0.84 5.18
CA PRO A 6 -10.26 -0.17 4.00
C PRO A 6 -8.75 0.04 4.12
N VAL A 7 -8.04 -0.30 3.06
CA VAL A 7 -6.61 -0.16 2.94
C VAL A 7 -6.25 0.50 1.62
N MET A 8 -5.07 1.08 1.57
CA MET A 8 -4.49 1.68 0.38
C MET A 8 -3.07 1.16 0.18
N LEU A 9 -2.74 0.86 -1.07
CA LEU A 9 -1.41 0.43 -1.47
C LEU A 9 -0.47 1.64 -1.54
N VAL A 10 0.73 1.52 -0.98
CA VAL A 10 1.71 2.63 -0.94
C VAL A 10 2.87 2.45 -1.94
N ARG A 11 2.73 1.50 -2.87
CA ARG A 11 3.75 1.16 -3.88
C ARG A 11 3.07 0.69 -5.16
N ASN A 12 3.74 0.85 -6.28
CA ASN A 12 3.35 0.19 -7.52
C ASN A 12 3.80 -1.27 -7.45
N LEU A 13 2.86 -2.20 -7.60
CA LEU A 13 3.13 -3.63 -7.70
C LEU A 13 2.95 -4.11 -9.14
N ASP A 14 1.84 -3.72 -9.78
CA ASP A 14 1.51 -4.10 -11.15
C ASP A 14 0.63 -2.99 -11.76
N GLN A 15 1.19 -2.27 -12.74
CA GLN A 15 0.49 -1.15 -13.38
C GLN A 15 -0.59 -1.61 -14.34
N ASP A 16 -0.38 -2.73 -15.04
CA ASP A 16 -1.34 -3.28 -16.00
C ASP A 16 -2.58 -3.82 -15.27
N ALA A 17 -2.38 -4.36 -14.07
CA ALA A 17 -3.43 -4.80 -13.17
C ALA A 17 -4.08 -3.65 -12.36
N GLY A 18 -3.59 -2.42 -12.47
CA GLY A 18 -4.06 -1.28 -11.68
C GLY A 18 -3.70 -1.33 -10.19
N LEU A 19 -2.73 -2.17 -9.80
CA LEU A 19 -2.16 -2.25 -8.46
C LEU A 19 -1.05 -1.20 -8.28
N VAL A 20 -1.47 0.05 -8.29
CA VAL A 20 -0.60 1.24 -8.20
C VAL A 20 -0.61 1.87 -6.82
N ASN A 21 0.36 2.73 -6.53
CA ASN A 21 0.37 3.56 -5.34
C ASN A 21 -0.89 4.44 -5.31
N GLY A 22 -1.63 4.41 -4.21
CA GLY A 22 -2.95 5.03 -4.09
C GLY A 22 -4.12 4.09 -4.38
N ALA A 23 -3.89 2.90 -4.96
CA ALA A 23 -4.95 1.92 -5.17
C ALA A 23 -5.57 1.52 -3.83
N ARG A 24 -6.90 1.64 -3.74
CA ARG A 24 -7.67 1.34 -2.53
C ARG A 24 -8.40 0.01 -2.66
N GLY A 25 -8.65 -0.60 -1.52
CA GLY A 25 -9.41 -1.83 -1.42
C GLY A 25 -9.81 -2.15 0.00
N LYS A 26 -10.44 -3.32 0.18
CA LYS A 26 -10.79 -3.86 1.50
C LYS A 26 -10.06 -5.18 1.71
N VAL A 27 -9.61 -5.40 2.94
CA VAL A 27 -9.00 -6.67 3.33
C VAL A 27 -10.08 -7.76 3.31
N GLU A 28 -9.85 -8.83 2.55
CA GLU A 28 -10.72 -10.00 2.53
C GLU A 28 -10.26 -11.09 3.50
N GLY A 29 -8.94 -11.20 3.74
CA GLY A 29 -8.41 -12.26 4.59
C GLY A 29 -6.91 -12.18 4.80
N PHE A 30 -6.42 -13.09 5.65
CA PHE A 30 -5.02 -13.19 6.03
C PHE A 30 -4.51 -14.60 5.73
N ALA A 31 -3.32 -14.67 5.14
CA ALA A 31 -2.53 -15.87 4.98
C ALA A 31 -1.21 -15.69 5.76
N PRO A 32 -0.44 -16.77 6.02
CA PRO A 32 0.79 -16.68 6.83
C PRO A 32 1.79 -15.64 6.34
N GLU A 33 1.92 -15.45 5.02
CA GLU A 33 2.91 -14.54 4.42
C GLU A 33 2.28 -13.46 3.51
N ALA A 34 0.94 -13.35 3.49
CA ALA A 34 0.25 -12.42 2.60
C ALA A 34 -1.09 -11.96 3.17
N ILE A 35 -1.52 -10.78 2.73
CA ILE A 35 -2.85 -10.21 3.02
C ILE A 35 -3.66 -10.21 1.72
N SER A 36 -4.83 -10.83 1.73
CA SER A 36 -5.74 -10.79 0.57
C SER A 36 -6.52 -9.49 0.60
N VAL A 37 -6.41 -8.70 -0.46
CA VAL A 37 -7.10 -7.41 -0.61
C VAL A 37 -7.90 -7.43 -1.90
N LYS A 38 -9.18 -7.09 -1.80
CA LYS A 38 -10.04 -6.79 -2.95
C LYS A 38 -10.02 -5.30 -3.21
N PHE A 39 -9.44 -4.91 -4.34
CA PHE A 39 -9.31 -3.53 -4.78
C PHE A 39 -10.61 -3.01 -5.41
N ASP A 40 -10.77 -1.69 -5.40
CA ASP A 40 -11.97 -1.02 -5.93
C ASP A 40 -12.17 -1.27 -7.44
N ASN A 41 -11.10 -1.60 -8.17
CA ASN A 41 -11.15 -2.02 -9.58
C ASN A 41 -11.66 -3.46 -9.78
N GLY A 42 -12.05 -4.16 -8.71
CA GLY A 42 -12.56 -5.53 -8.74
C GLY A 42 -11.47 -6.61 -8.64
N GLN A 43 -10.19 -6.26 -8.74
CA GLN A 43 -9.10 -7.23 -8.62
C GLN A 43 -8.89 -7.69 -7.18
N VAL A 44 -8.56 -8.96 -7.03
CA VAL A 44 -8.14 -9.54 -5.75
C VAL A 44 -6.66 -9.89 -5.82
N ALA A 45 -5.85 -9.28 -4.96
CA ALA A 45 -4.42 -9.52 -4.92
C ALA A 45 -3.95 -9.95 -3.53
N LYS A 46 -2.96 -10.84 -3.53
CA LYS A 46 -2.24 -11.26 -2.32
C LYS A 46 -1.03 -10.36 -2.12
N ILE A 47 -1.10 -9.51 -1.12
CA ILE A 47 -0.05 -8.54 -0.82
C ILE A 47 0.94 -9.16 0.17
N SER A 48 2.17 -9.38 -0.29
CA SER A 48 3.27 -9.91 0.53
C SER A 48 4.10 -8.80 1.18
N LEU A 49 5.03 -9.19 2.06
CA LEU A 49 5.98 -8.28 2.68
C LEU A 49 6.91 -7.65 1.64
N PHE A 50 7.12 -6.33 1.75
CA PHE A 50 8.07 -5.58 0.93
C PHE A 50 9.23 -5.05 1.78
N LEU A 51 10.45 -5.10 1.24
CA LEU A 51 11.64 -4.55 1.89
C LEU A 51 11.82 -3.08 1.49
N PHE A 52 11.51 -2.18 2.41
CA PHE A 52 11.78 -0.75 2.28
C PHE A 52 13.21 -0.46 2.71
N THR A 53 14.00 0.15 1.83
CA THR A 53 15.39 0.54 2.13
C THR A 53 15.53 2.06 2.09
N LYS A 54 16.23 2.61 3.08
CA LYS A 54 16.65 4.01 3.09
C LYS A 54 18.14 4.07 2.78
N PHE A 55 18.47 4.64 1.63
CA PHE A 55 19.85 4.83 1.22
C PHE A 55 20.42 6.13 1.78
N ASN A 56 21.66 6.11 2.27
CA ASN A 56 22.43 7.29 2.60
C ASN A 56 23.42 7.59 1.47
N ALA A 57 23.17 8.71 0.77
CA ALA A 57 23.98 9.14 -0.36
C ALA A 57 25.42 9.52 0.04
N GLN A 58 25.63 10.02 1.27
CA GLN A 58 26.95 10.47 1.75
C GLN A 58 27.87 9.28 2.06
N SER A 59 27.34 8.27 2.74
CA SER A 59 28.09 7.03 3.06
C SER A 59 28.01 5.97 1.96
N ARG A 60 27.27 6.24 0.87
CA ARG A 60 26.97 5.29 -0.22
C ARG A 60 26.51 3.91 0.28
N SER A 61 25.75 3.89 1.37
CA SER A 61 25.33 2.65 2.04
C SER A 61 23.86 2.69 2.45
N VAL A 62 23.28 1.52 2.68
CA VAL A 62 21.92 1.41 3.24
C VAL A 62 21.97 1.85 4.70
N ALA A 63 21.28 2.94 5.02
CA ALA A 63 21.20 3.48 6.38
C ALA A 63 20.28 2.66 7.27
N ALA A 64 19.17 2.17 6.69
CA ALA A 64 18.19 1.36 7.39
C ALA A 64 17.32 0.61 6.38
N SER A 65 16.78 -0.53 6.81
CA SER A 65 15.76 -1.25 6.07
C SER A 65 14.59 -1.63 6.99
N ARG A 66 13.43 -1.85 6.38
CA ARG A 66 12.21 -2.29 7.07
C ARG A 66 11.46 -3.25 6.16
N GLN A 67 11.17 -4.44 6.65
CA GLN A 67 10.27 -5.37 5.98
C GLN A 67 8.85 -5.15 6.50
N GLN A 68 7.92 -4.79 5.61
CA GLN A 68 6.54 -4.48 5.97
C GLN A 68 5.60 -4.67 4.77
N PHE A 69 4.32 -4.98 5.02
CA PHE A 69 3.31 -4.97 3.97
C PHE A 69 3.15 -3.55 3.41
N PRO A 70 3.14 -3.35 2.08
CA PRO A 70 2.97 -2.03 1.46
C PRO A 70 1.50 -1.54 1.52
N LEU A 71 0.84 -1.67 2.68
CA LEU A 71 -0.55 -1.28 2.92
C LEU A 71 -0.65 -0.33 4.10
N VAL A 72 -1.53 0.66 3.99
CA VAL A 72 -1.93 1.56 5.09
C VAL A 72 -3.45 1.59 5.22
N LEU A 73 -3.97 1.87 6.42
CA LEU A 73 -5.41 2.09 6.61
C LEU A 73 -5.86 3.32 5.81
N ALA A 74 -7.03 3.23 5.19
CA ALA A 74 -7.53 4.23 4.24
C ALA A 74 -8.90 4.81 4.65
N TYR A 75 -9.19 4.90 5.95
CA TYR A 75 -10.38 5.60 6.44
C TYR A 75 -10.27 7.11 6.27
N ALA A 76 -9.10 7.67 6.58
CA ALA A 76 -8.80 9.07 6.46
C ALA A 76 -7.30 9.24 6.18
N LEU A 77 -6.95 10.25 5.41
CA LEU A 77 -5.57 10.62 5.08
C LEU A 77 -5.40 12.13 5.32
N THR A 78 -4.25 12.53 5.83
CA THR A 78 -3.93 13.95 5.91
C THR A 78 -3.59 14.51 4.53
N ILE A 79 -3.83 15.80 4.32
CA ILE A 79 -3.53 16.49 3.04
C ILE A 79 -2.06 16.26 2.63
N HIS A 80 -1.12 16.41 3.56
CA HIS A 80 0.30 16.16 3.29
C HIS A 80 0.59 14.71 2.87
N LYS A 81 -0.19 13.73 3.34
CA LYS A 81 -0.03 12.31 2.94
C LYS A 81 -0.73 12.00 1.62
N ALA A 82 -1.71 12.79 1.22
CA ALA A 82 -2.38 12.69 -0.08
C ALA A 82 -1.62 13.43 -1.20
N GLN A 83 -0.62 14.26 -0.87
CA GLN A 83 0.13 15.03 -1.86
C GLN A 83 0.82 14.12 -2.88
N GLY A 84 0.50 14.30 -4.16
CA GLY A 84 1.04 13.50 -5.26
C GLY A 84 0.39 12.12 -5.45
N LEU A 85 -0.71 11.83 -4.74
CA LEU A 85 -1.54 10.65 -5.00
C LEU A 85 -2.72 11.01 -5.91
N GLU A 86 -3.09 10.08 -6.78
CA GLU A 86 -4.35 10.12 -7.53
C GLU A 86 -5.42 9.34 -6.76
N LEU A 87 -6.44 10.03 -6.25
CA LEU A 87 -7.51 9.43 -5.44
C LEU A 87 -8.86 9.52 -6.19
N PRO A 88 -9.54 8.39 -6.46
CA PRO A 88 -10.74 8.40 -7.30
C PRO A 88 -11.99 8.97 -6.61
N ALA A 89 -12.04 8.99 -5.28
CA ALA A 89 -13.14 9.61 -4.51
C ALA A 89 -12.63 10.09 -3.15
N VAL A 90 -12.96 11.33 -2.76
CA VAL A 90 -12.55 11.99 -1.52
C VAL A 90 -13.73 12.75 -0.94
N GLU A 91 -13.88 12.71 0.38
CA GLU A 91 -14.79 13.55 1.17
C GLU A 91 -13.93 14.47 2.05
N VAL A 92 -14.31 15.74 2.16
CA VAL A 92 -13.58 16.79 2.89
C VAL A 92 -14.43 17.34 4.02
#